data_AF-A0AAW0WZU4-F1
#
_entry.id   AF-A0AAW0WZU4-F1
#
_cell.length_a   1.000
_cell.length_b   1.000
_cell.length_c   1.000
_cell.angle_alpha   90.00
_cell.angle_beta   90.00
_cell.angle_gamma   90.00
#
_symmetry.space_group_name_H-M   'P 1'
#
loop_
_entity.id
_entity.type
_entity.pdbx_description
1 polymer ?
#
loop_
_entity_poly.entity_id
_entity_poly.type
_entity_poly.pdbx_seq_one_letter_code
_entity_poly.pdbx_strand_id
1 'polypeptide(L)'
;NNNNTRWRWCECVVSLLSDFMHPHRYLEVITKLSHLWQNLSPAEKEEWTQKSEREKAAYDIQYINYVKMMNPKDLNKMKKLEKKLKNKKQQKYIRRRKNIEGEKLGKPKLPNSPFMMFLELLKIPELSRKEFSLEAGRRWQSLPEDEKKVFLEKARKERDQYERELTEWEAKMAKEGRYDLLRSKQKIMYKLFLPRHQDQQT
;
A
#
# COMPACT_ATOMS: atom_id res chain seq x y z
N ASN A 1 -22.04 6.11 -12.00
CA ASN A 1 -22.47 5.24 -13.12
C ASN A 1 -21.49 5.18 -14.29
N ASN A 2 -20.97 6.30 -14.80
CA ASN A 2 -20.18 6.32 -16.04
C ASN A 2 -18.88 5.46 -16.05
N ASN A 3 -18.25 5.25 -14.90
CA ASN A 3 -17.04 4.42 -14.79
C ASN A 3 -17.30 2.92 -15.03
N ASN A 4 -18.51 2.42 -14.76
CA ASN A 4 -18.83 1.01 -14.99
C ASN A 4 -19.07 0.76 -16.48
N THR A 5 -19.79 1.67 -17.15
CA THR A 5 -20.05 1.60 -18.60
C THR A 5 -18.76 1.60 -19.42
N ARG A 6 -17.88 2.56 -19.18
CA ARG A 6 -16.58 2.63 -19.86
C ARG A 6 -15.74 1.38 -19.61
N TRP A 7 -15.73 0.89 -18.36
CA TRP A 7 -14.97 -0.30 -18.01
C TRP A 7 -15.49 -1.55 -18.72
N ARG A 8 -16.82 -1.71 -18.84
CA ARG A 8 -17.47 -2.79 -19.61
C ARG A 8 -17.18 -2.72 -21.10
N TRP A 9 -17.21 -1.52 -21.67
CA TRP A 9 -16.80 -1.31 -23.06
C TRP A 9 -15.33 -1.69 -23.28
N CYS A 10 -14.42 -1.19 -22.43
CA CYS A 10 -13.01 -1.54 -22.49
C CYS A 10 -12.78 -3.05 -22.31
N GLU A 11 -13.47 -3.70 -21.37
CA GLU A 11 -13.37 -5.14 -21.10
C GLU A 11 -13.83 -5.96 -22.32
N CYS A 12 -14.95 -5.58 -22.94
CA CYS A 12 -15.45 -6.22 -24.16
C CYS A 12 -14.43 -6.08 -25.31
N VAL A 13 -13.93 -4.88 -25.55
CA VAL A 13 -12.94 -4.61 -26.60
C VAL A 13 -11.62 -5.33 -26.32
N VAL A 14 -11.15 -5.36 -25.06
CA VAL A 14 -9.95 -6.11 -24.66
C VAL A 14 -10.15 -7.61 -24.82
N SER A 15 -11.34 -8.16 -24.52
CA SER A 15 -11.65 -9.57 -24.72
C SER A 15 -11.61 -9.94 -26.21
N LEU A 16 -12.15 -9.09 -27.08
CA LEU A 16 -12.12 -9.27 -28.54
C LEU A 16 -10.71 -9.16 -29.12
N LEU A 17 -9.83 -8.39 -28.47
CA LEU A 17 -8.43 -8.22 -28.87
C LEU A 17 -7.47 -9.18 -28.14
N SER A 18 -7.98 -9.99 -27.19
CA SER A 18 -7.14 -10.79 -26.29
C SER A 18 -6.32 -11.87 -27.01
N ASP A 19 -6.84 -12.38 -28.12
CA ASP A 19 -6.15 -13.36 -28.99
C ASP A 19 -4.91 -12.76 -29.70
N PHE A 20 -4.77 -11.42 -29.74
CA PHE A 20 -3.69 -10.72 -30.42
C PHE A 20 -2.77 -9.89 -29.49
N MET A 21 -2.97 -9.96 -28.17
CA MET A 21 -2.30 -9.04 -27.23
C MET A 21 -1.23 -9.67 -26.32
N HIS A 22 -0.03 -9.10 -26.37
CA HIS A 22 1.05 -9.41 -25.43
C HIS A 22 0.89 -8.69 -24.07
N PRO A 23 1.16 -9.36 -22.92
CA PRO A 23 0.98 -8.82 -21.57
C PRO A 23 1.72 -7.50 -21.28
N HIS A 24 2.86 -7.25 -21.97
CA HIS A 24 3.68 -6.07 -21.76
C HIS A 24 3.13 -4.77 -22.40
N ARG A 25 2.05 -4.84 -23.20
CA ARG A 25 1.42 -3.67 -23.87
C ARG A 25 0.07 -3.25 -23.29
N TYR A 26 -0.34 -3.85 -22.18
CA TYR A 26 -1.68 -3.62 -21.59
C TYR A 26 -1.96 -2.14 -21.25
N LEU A 27 -0.98 -1.43 -20.67
CA LEU A 27 -1.18 -0.02 -20.27
C LEU A 27 -1.36 0.93 -21.46
N GLU A 28 -0.66 0.68 -22.57
CA GLU A 28 -0.82 1.46 -23.80
C GLU A 28 -2.20 1.23 -24.42
N VAL A 29 -2.69 -0.01 -24.39
CA VAL A 29 -4.02 -0.37 -24.89
C VAL A 29 -5.11 0.30 -24.08
N ILE A 30 -5.03 0.26 -22.74
CA ILE A 30 -6.01 0.94 -21.88
C ILE A 30 -6.02 2.46 -22.13
N THR A 31 -4.85 3.05 -22.38
CA THR A 31 -4.75 4.47 -22.74
C THR A 31 -5.42 4.75 -24.09
N LYS A 32 -5.17 3.95 -25.13
CA LYS A 32 -5.82 4.10 -26.44
C LYS A 32 -7.34 3.92 -26.36
N LEU A 33 -7.82 2.91 -25.61
CA LEU A 33 -9.24 2.70 -25.36
C LEU A 33 -9.88 3.88 -24.63
N SER A 34 -9.17 4.53 -23.71
CA SER A 34 -9.64 5.77 -23.07
C SER A 34 -9.99 6.84 -24.08
N HIS A 35 -9.12 7.06 -25.06
CA HIS A 35 -9.31 8.08 -26.10
C HIS A 35 -10.45 7.71 -27.05
N LEU A 36 -10.54 6.45 -27.46
CA LEU A 36 -11.64 5.96 -28.29
C LEU A 36 -13.00 6.12 -27.58
N TRP A 37 -13.09 5.79 -26.29
CA TRP A 37 -14.30 6.02 -25.50
C TRP A 37 -14.71 7.50 -25.46
N GLN A 38 -13.74 8.43 -25.37
CA GLN A 38 -14.05 9.86 -25.40
C GLN A 38 -14.71 10.27 -26.72
N ASN A 39 -14.24 9.70 -27.82
CA ASN A 39 -14.70 10.00 -29.18
C ASN A 39 -16.01 9.29 -29.59
N LEU A 40 -16.50 8.32 -28.81
CA LEU A 40 -17.79 7.68 -29.08
C LEU A 40 -18.94 8.69 -29.02
N SER A 41 -19.93 8.49 -29.88
CA SER A 41 -21.14 9.30 -29.91
C SER A 41 -21.95 9.13 -28.61
N PRO A 42 -22.82 10.10 -28.27
CA PRO A 42 -23.73 9.97 -27.13
C PRO A 42 -24.66 8.75 -27.26
N ALA A 43 -25.11 8.42 -28.48
CA ALA A 43 -25.99 7.28 -28.73
C ALA A 43 -25.32 5.93 -28.44
N GLU A 44 -24.05 5.76 -28.87
CA GLU A 44 -23.28 4.55 -28.56
C GLU A 44 -23.02 4.43 -27.06
N LYS A 45 -22.67 5.53 -26.38
CA LYS A 45 -22.45 5.54 -24.92
C LYS A 45 -23.73 5.15 -24.16
N GLU A 46 -24.89 5.53 -24.66
CA GLU A 46 -26.19 5.19 -24.09
C GLU A 46 -26.49 3.69 -24.22
N GLU A 47 -26.24 3.10 -25.39
CA GLU A 47 -26.38 1.65 -25.60
C GLU A 47 -25.54 0.83 -24.61
N TRP A 48 -24.26 1.22 -24.43
CA TRP A 48 -23.39 0.57 -23.46
C TRP A 48 -23.87 0.77 -22.03
N THR A 49 -24.47 1.92 -21.72
CA THR A 49 -25.03 2.19 -20.39
C THR A 49 -26.21 1.26 -20.10
N GLN A 50 -27.15 1.15 -21.03
CA GLN A 50 -28.28 0.23 -20.92
C GLN A 50 -27.82 -1.23 -20.81
N LYS A 51 -26.82 -1.64 -21.61
CA LYS A 51 -26.23 -2.98 -21.52
C LYS A 51 -25.65 -3.24 -20.13
N SER A 52 -24.82 -2.32 -19.63
CA SER A 52 -24.22 -2.42 -18.28
C SER A 52 -25.29 -2.49 -17.18
N GLU A 53 -26.39 -1.75 -17.32
CA GLU A 53 -27.50 -1.76 -16.36
C GLU A 53 -28.26 -3.09 -16.36
N ARG A 54 -28.53 -3.66 -17.54
CA ARG A 54 -29.15 -4.99 -17.69
C ARG A 54 -28.27 -6.08 -17.06
N GLU A 55 -26.98 -6.07 -17.35
CA GLU A 55 -26.01 -7.02 -16.77
C GLU A 55 -25.95 -6.89 -15.25
N LYS A 56 -25.95 -5.66 -14.73
CA LYS A 56 -25.98 -5.42 -13.28
C LYS A 56 -27.27 -5.97 -12.65
N ALA A 57 -28.43 -5.71 -13.25
CA ALA A 57 -29.71 -6.21 -12.74
C ALA A 57 -29.74 -7.75 -12.72
N ALA A 58 -29.25 -8.39 -13.78
CA ALA A 58 -29.13 -9.85 -13.85
C ALA A 58 -28.19 -10.40 -12.76
N TYR A 59 -27.04 -9.76 -12.55
CA TYR A 59 -26.10 -10.11 -11.47
C TYR A 59 -26.74 -9.94 -10.09
N ASP A 60 -27.45 -8.85 -9.83
CA ASP A 60 -28.08 -8.58 -8.54
C ASP A 60 -29.11 -9.69 -8.20
N ILE A 61 -29.90 -10.13 -9.19
CA ILE A 61 -30.82 -11.26 -9.05
C ILE A 61 -30.07 -12.57 -8.73
N GLN A 62 -29.01 -12.88 -9.50
CA GLN A 62 -28.19 -14.08 -9.26
C GLN A 62 -27.54 -14.05 -7.87
N TYR A 63 -27.05 -12.89 -7.44
CA TYR A 63 -26.42 -12.70 -6.13
C TYR A 63 -27.44 -12.88 -4.99
N ILE A 64 -28.66 -12.35 -5.13
CA ILE A 64 -29.73 -12.57 -4.14
C ILE A 64 -30.02 -14.07 -3.99
N ASN A 65 -30.14 -14.80 -5.11
CA ASN A 65 -30.39 -16.24 -5.07
C ASN A 65 -29.21 -17.01 -4.45
N TYR A 66 -27.97 -16.63 -4.81
CA TYR A 66 -26.76 -17.19 -4.21
C TYR A 66 -26.72 -16.99 -2.69
N VAL A 67 -27.02 -15.78 -2.20
CA VAL A 67 -27.05 -15.48 -0.76
C VAL A 67 -28.14 -16.28 -0.04
N LYS A 68 -29.31 -16.46 -0.66
CA LYS A 68 -30.41 -17.27 -0.11
C LYS A 68 -30.04 -18.76 0.00
N MET A 69 -29.32 -19.31 -0.98
CA MET A 69 -28.90 -20.72 -1.00
C MET A 69 -27.70 -21.02 -0.09
N MET A 70 -27.01 -19.99 0.41
CA MET A 70 -25.81 -20.15 1.23
C MET A 70 -26.14 -20.36 2.71
N ASN A 71 -25.35 -21.20 3.39
CA ASN A 71 -25.39 -21.34 4.85
C ASN A 71 -25.02 -20.01 5.55
N PRO A 72 -25.80 -19.55 6.56
CA PRO A 72 -25.49 -18.35 7.34
C PRO A 72 -24.06 -18.31 7.93
N LYS A 73 -23.49 -19.47 8.30
CA LYS A 73 -22.12 -19.56 8.84
C LYS A 73 -21.07 -19.16 7.80
N ASP A 74 -21.20 -19.65 6.57
CA ASP A 74 -20.27 -19.35 5.47
C ASP A 74 -20.40 -17.90 5.02
N LEU A 75 -21.63 -17.38 4.96
CA LEU A 75 -21.89 -15.98 4.65
C LEU A 75 -21.21 -15.05 5.67
N ASN A 76 -21.31 -15.36 6.96
CA ASN A 76 -20.64 -14.58 8.00
C ASN A 76 -19.11 -14.68 7.89
N LYS A 77 -18.57 -15.86 7.57
CA LYS A 77 -17.13 -16.05 7.33
C LYS A 77 -16.63 -15.18 6.17
N MET A 78 -17.36 -15.15 5.05
CA MET A 78 -17.04 -14.32 3.89
C MET A 78 -17.11 -12.83 4.22
N LYS A 79 -18.18 -12.36 4.88
CA LYS A 79 -18.32 -10.97 5.32
C LYS A 79 -17.19 -10.54 6.26
N LYS A 80 -16.79 -11.41 7.21
CA LYS A 80 -15.66 -11.15 8.10
C LYS A 80 -14.34 -11.07 7.34
N LEU A 81 -14.12 -11.95 6.36
CA LEU A 81 -12.93 -11.94 5.52
C LEU A 81 -12.86 -10.66 4.67
N GLU A 82 -13.95 -10.28 4.02
CA GLU A 82 -14.05 -9.05 3.23
C GLU A 82 -13.76 -7.81 4.10
N LYS A 83 -14.41 -7.71 5.26
CA LYS A 83 -14.15 -6.64 6.23
C LYS A 83 -12.68 -6.60 6.65
N LYS A 84 -12.07 -7.76 6.91
CA LYS A 84 -10.64 -7.88 7.25
C LYS A 84 -9.74 -7.40 6.11
N LEU A 85 -10.05 -7.76 4.87
CA LEU A 85 -9.30 -7.33 3.68
C LEU A 85 -9.44 -5.82 3.45
N LYS A 86 -10.66 -5.27 3.56
CA LYS A 86 -10.92 -3.83 3.45
C LYS A 86 -10.17 -3.04 4.52
N ASN A 87 -10.23 -3.49 5.78
CA ASN A 87 -9.48 -2.88 6.88
C ASN A 87 -7.97 -2.95 6.65
N LYS A 88 -7.42 -4.09 6.19
CA LYS A 88 -5.99 -4.21 5.84
C LYS A 88 -5.59 -3.24 4.73
N LYS A 89 -6.39 -3.12 3.66
CA LYS A 89 -6.16 -2.17 2.56
C LYS A 89 -6.16 -0.73 3.07
N GLN A 90 -7.16 -0.36 3.87
CA GLN A 90 -7.29 0.98 4.44
C GLN A 90 -6.12 1.30 5.39
N GLN A 91 -5.74 0.38 6.27
CA GLN A 91 -4.58 0.55 7.16
C GLN A 91 -3.29 0.73 6.37
N LYS A 92 -3.08 -0.04 5.30
CA LYS A 92 -1.92 0.11 4.41
C LYS A 92 -1.89 1.48 3.74
N TYR A 93 -3.04 1.97 3.27
CA TYR A 93 -3.17 3.32 2.70
C TYR A 93 -2.83 4.41 3.73
N ILE A 94 -3.42 4.35 4.92
CA ILE A 94 -3.16 5.30 6.01
C ILE A 94 -1.67 5.29 6.38
N ARG A 95 -1.06 4.11 6.55
CA ARG A 95 0.38 3.98 6.84
C ARG A 95 1.23 4.61 5.76
N ARG A 96 0.95 4.34 4.48
CA ARG A 96 1.67 4.95 3.35
C ARG A 96 1.58 6.46 3.33
N ARG A 97 0.36 7.00 3.50
CA ARG A 97 0.11 8.45 3.59
C ARG A 97 0.91 9.08 4.71
N LYS A 98 0.87 8.51 5.91
CA LYS A 98 1.65 8.98 7.06
C LYS A 98 3.15 8.90 6.85
N ASN A 99 3.64 7.85 6.19
CA ASN A 99 5.06 7.73 5.87
C ASN A 99 5.51 8.82 4.90
N ILE A 100 4.75 9.05 3.81
CA ILE A 100 5.04 10.10 2.82
C ILE A 100 5.01 11.48 3.49
N GLU A 101 4.02 11.72 4.34
CA GLU A 101 3.90 12.99 5.06
C GLU A 101 5.03 13.17 6.07
N GLY A 102 5.38 12.15 6.83
CA GLY A 102 6.54 12.17 7.72
C GLY A 102 7.83 12.45 6.96
N GLU A 103 8.04 11.84 5.80
CA GLU A 103 9.21 12.10 4.94
C GLU A 103 9.25 13.56 4.47
N LYS A 104 8.10 14.13 4.05
CA LYS A 104 8.00 15.56 3.71
C LYS A 104 8.33 16.49 4.88
N LEU A 105 8.03 16.07 6.11
CA LEU A 105 8.31 16.81 7.34
C LEU A 105 9.71 16.51 7.91
N GLY A 106 10.57 15.82 7.14
CA GLY A 106 11.95 15.54 7.54
C GLY A 106 12.09 14.49 8.63
N LYS A 107 11.15 13.54 8.73
CA LYS A 107 11.26 12.44 9.70
C LYS A 107 12.54 11.63 9.44
N PRO A 108 13.40 11.42 10.46
CA PRO A 108 14.60 10.61 10.32
C PRO A 108 14.27 9.21 9.79
N LYS A 109 15.12 8.70 8.88
CA LYS A 109 14.98 7.35 8.32
C LYS A 109 15.60 6.33 9.25
N LEU A 110 14.95 5.16 9.37
CA LEU A 110 15.48 4.07 10.18
C LEU A 110 16.83 3.63 9.60
N PRO A 111 17.92 3.59 10.39
CA PRO A 111 19.23 3.20 9.90
C PRO A 111 19.25 1.71 9.56
N ASN A 112 20.23 1.33 8.74
CA ASN A 112 20.34 -0.03 8.26
C ASN A 112 20.63 -1.01 9.40
N SER A 113 20.09 -2.22 9.27
CA SER A 113 20.50 -3.36 10.11
C SER A 113 21.94 -3.75 9.78
N PRO A 114 22.73 -4.32 10.71
CA PRO A 114 24.07 -4.84 10.44
C PRO A 114 24.14 -5.72 9.18
N PHE A 115 23.12 -6.58 9.00
CA PHE A 115 23.01 -7.42 7.81
C PHE A 115 22.73 -6.62 6.53
N MET A 116 21.93 -5.55 6.59
CA MET A 116 21.69 -4.68 5.44
C MET A 116 22.95 -3.90 5.06
N MET A 117 23.74 -3.44 6.04
CA MET A 117 25.03 -2.82 5.78
C MET A 117 26.01 -3.79 5.10
N PHE A 118 26.02 -5.05 5.53
CA PHE A 118 26.78 -6.10 4.85
C PHE A 118 26.27 -6.36 3.43
N LEU A 119 24.95 -6.42 3.23
CA LEU A 119 24.34 -6.58 1.91
C LEU A 119 24.72 -5.45 0.95
N GLU A 120 24.84 -4.20 1.42
CA GLU A 120 25.28 -3.06 0.61
C GLU A 120 26.71 -3.21 0.09
N LEU A 121 27.56 -3.96 0.80
CA LEU A 121 28.92 -4.24 0.35
C LEU A 121 29.00 -5.41 -0.64
N LEU A 122 27.98 -6.26 -0.69
CA LEU A 122 27.92 -7.34 -1.66
C LEU A 122 27.51 -6.77 -3.04
N LYS A 123 28.38 -6.94 -4.03
CA LYS A 123 27.98 -6.72 -5.43
C LYS A 123 26.82 -7.63 -5.76
N ILE A 124 25.73 -7.07 -6.31
CA ILE A 124 24.57 -7.84 -6.75
C ILE A 124 25.03 -8.72 -7.94
N PRO A 125 25.11 -10.05 -7.77
CA PRO A 125 25.45 -10.93 -8.87
C PRO A 125 24.27 -11.02 -9.85
N GLU A 126 24.50 -11.53 -11.06
CA GLU A 126 23.43 -11.91 -12.02
C GLU A 126 22.63 -13.15 -11.56
N LEU A 127 22.37 -13.27 -10.27
CA LEU A 127 21.52 -14.31 -9.70
C LEU A 127 20.09 -13.79 -9.57
N SER A 128 19.13 -14.72 -9.50
CA SER A 128 17.78 -14.35 -9.09
C SER A 128 17.81 -13.70 -7.70
N ARG A 129 16.98 -12.67 -7.47
CA ARG A 129 16.87 -12.00 -6.16
C ARG A 129 16.71 -12.98 -5.00
N LYS A 130 16.01 -14.10 -5.23
CA LYS A 130 15.79 -15.14 -4.23
C LYS A 130 17.08 -15.89 -3.89
N GLU A 131 17.85 -16.25 -4.90
CA GLU A 131 19.14 -16.95 -4.77
C GLU A 131 20.19 -16.06 -4.13
N PHE A 132 20.28 -14.80 -4.57
CA PHE A 132 21.15 -13.81 -3.95
C PHE A 132 20.84 -13.62 -2.46
N SER A 133 19.55 -13.51 -2.09
CA SER A 133 19.15 -13.33 -0.68
C SER A 133 19.54 -14.54 0.18
N LEU A 134 19.37 -15.76 -0.36
CA LEU A 134 19.74 -16.99 0.34
C LEU A 134 21.26 -17.07 0.54
N GLU A 135 22.02 -16.80 -0.52
CA GLU A 135 23.48 -16.83 -0.51
C GLU A 135 24.06 -15.76 0.42
N ALA A 136 23.56 -14.54 0.36
CA ALA A 136 23.98 -13.47 1.27
C ALA A 136 23.67 -13.80 2.73
N GLY A 137 22.53 -14.46 3.00
CA GLY A 137 22.21 -14.97 4.34
C GLY A 137 23.21 -16.01 4.82
N ARG A 138 23.63 -16.94 3.96
CA ARG A 138 24.67 -17.93 4.28
C ARG A 138 26.01 -17.27 4.56
N ARG A 139 26.45 -16.37 3.69
CA ARG A 139 27.70 -15.61 3.86
C ARG A 139 27.71 -14.82 5.15
N TRP A 140 26.59 -14.17 5.49
CA TRP A 140 26.46 -13.47 6.75
C TRP A 140 26.63 -14.41 7.94
N GLN A 141 26.05 -15.61 7.92
CA GLN A 141 26.20 -16.57 9.01
C GLN A 141 27.64 -17.07 9.13
N SER A 142 28.33 -17.29 8.01
CA SER A 142 29.73 -17.74 7.98
C SER A 142 30.77 -16.65 8.25
N LEU A 143 30.39 -15.37 8.33
CA LEU A 143 31.34 -14.30 8.65
C LEU A 143 31.98 -14.51 10.03
N PRO A 144 33.30 -14.27 10.15
CA PRO A 144 33.98 -14.22 11.44
C PRO A 144 33.32 -13.21 12.39
N GLU A 145 33.33 -13.52 13.67
CA GLU A 145 32.68 -12.67 14.67
C GLU A 145 33.31 -11.26 14.72
N ASP A 146 34.61 -11.15 14.47
CA ASP A 146 35.29 -9.85 14.46
C ASP A 146 34.89 -8.97 13.27
N GLU A 147 34.64 -9.56 12.10
CA GLU A 147 34.07 -8.82 10.96
C GLU A 147 32.60 -8.44 11.21
N LYS A 148 31.81 -9.36 11.80
CA LYS A 148 30.43 -9.06 12.22
C LYS A 148 30.37 -7.90 13.22
N LYS A 149 31.27 -7.87 14.20
CA LYS A 149 31.35 -6.81 15.23
C LYS A 149 31.46 -5.42 14.62
N VAL A 150 32.21 -5.25 13.52
CA VAL A 150 32.33 -3.96 12.83
C VAL A 150 30.95 -3.46 12.36
N PHE A 151 30.15 -4.34 11.75
CA PHE A 151 28.79 -4.01 11.32
C PHE A 151 27.83 -3.77 12.49
N LEU A 152 27.95 -4.58 13.55
CA LEU A 152 27.14 -4.42 14.76
C LEU A 152 27.38 -3.06 15.43
N GLU A 153 28.65 -2.68 15.61
CA GLU A 153 29.02 -1.40 16.22
C GLU A 153 28.65 -0.22 15.35
N LYS A 154 28.84 -0.31 14.03
CA LYS A 154 28.39 0.73 13.09
C LYS A 154 26.88 0.92 13.16
N ALA A 155 26.11 -0.16 13.08
CA ALA A 155 24.65 -0.10 13.17
C ALA A 155 24.16 0.39 14.54
N ARG A 156 24.87 0.09 15.62
CA ARG A 156 24.58 0.62 16.95
C ARG A 156 24.74 2.13 16.98
N LYS A 157 25.88 2.66 16.50
CA LYS A 157 26.13 4.11 16.45
C LYS A 157 25.08 4.85 15.62
N GLU A 158 24.75 4.33 14.44
CA GLU A 158 23.70 4.92 13.59
C GLU A 158 22.32 4.86 14.25
N ARG A 159 22.01 3.78 14.98
CA ARG A 159 20.76 3.65 15.73
C ARG A 159 20.67 4.64 16.88
N ASP A 160 21.75 4.84 17.62
CA ASP A 160 21.79 5.81 18.72
C ASP A 160 21.62 7.24 18.19
N GLN A 161 22.23 7.56 17.05
CA GLN A 161 22.01 8.83 16.36
C GLN A 161 20.56 9.00 15.90
N TYR A 162 20.01 7.98 15.24
CA TYR A 162 18.61 7.97 14.80
C TYR A 162 17.64 8.21 15.95
N GLU A 163 17.85 7.57 17.11
CA GLU A 163 16.94 7.73 18.25
C GLU A 163 16.96 9.15 18.82
N ARG A 164 18.13 9.83 18.81
CA ARG A 164 18.25 11.25 19.18
C ARG A 164 17.50 12.14 18.20
N GLU A 165 17.81 12.03 16.91
CA GLU A 165 17.16 12.81 15.85
C GLU A 165 15.64 12.59 15.83
N LEU A 166 15.20 11.34 16.03
CA LEU A 166 13.79 11.00 16.08
C LEU A 166 13.11 11.63 17.30
N THR A 167 13.75 11.65 18.46
CA THR A 167 13.20 12.26 19.67
C THR A 167 13.05 13.77 19.51
N GLU A 168 14.04 14.44 18.94
CA GLU A 168 13.99 15.88 18.62
C GLU A 168 12.89 16.19 17.61
N TRP A 169 12.78 15.37 16.56
CA TRP A 169 11.72 15.49 15.56
C TRP A 169 10.33 15.25 16.16
N GLU A 170 10.17 14.24 17.01
CA GLU A 170 8.92 13.97 17.73
C GLU A 170 8.53 15.13 18.64
N ALA A 171 9.48 15.74 19.35
CA ALA A 171 9.23 16.93 20.16
C ALA A 171 8.79 18.14 19.31
N LYS A 172 9.41 18.33 18.13
CA LYS A 172 8.99 19.36 17.17
C LYS A 172 7.56 19.13 16.68
N MET A 173 7.24 17.90 16.25
CA MET A 173 5.88 17.55 15.78
C MET A 173 4.84 17.70 16.89
N ALA A 174 5.19 17.38 18.14
CA ALA A 174 4.30 17.58 19.28
C ALA A 174 4.00 19.08 19.51
N LYS A 175 5.01 19.95 19.43
CA LYS A 175 4.83 21.42 19.52
C LYS A 175 3.93 21.96 18.39
N GLU A 176 4.05 21.40 17.19
CA GLU A 176 3.20 21.74 16.03
C GLU A 176 1.81 21.08 16.08
N GLY A 177 1.47 20.34 17.16
CA GLY A 177 0.17 19.68 17.33
C GLY A 177 -0.02 18.40 16.49
N ARG A 178 1.03 17.93 15.80
CA ARG A 178 1.03 16.76 14.91
C ARG A 178 1.25 15.43 15.65
N TYR A 179 0.43 15.16 16.66
CA TYR A 179 0.52 13.94 17.46
C TYR A 179 0.22 12.65 16.69
N ASP A 180 -0.38 12.76 15.50
CA ASP A 180 -0.75 11.63 14.67
C ASP A 180 0.47 10.90 14.05
N LEU A 181 1.63 11.58 14.00
CA LEU A 181 2.88 11.09 13.42
C LEU A 181 3.88 10.52 14.45
N LEU A 182 3.61 10.76 15.74
CA LEU A 182 4.39 10.25 16.87
C LEU A 182 4.28 8.72 17.01
N ARG A 183 5.31 8.09 17.59
CA ARG A 183 5.25 6.68 18.03
C ARG A 183 4.15 6.47 19.07
N SER A 184 3.61 5.25 19.16
CA SER A 184 2.45 4.94 20.00
C SER A 184 2.63 5.34 21.47
N LYS A 185 3.80 5.09 22.07
CA LYS A 185 4.10 5.44 23.48
C LYS A 185 4.08 6.96 23.68
N GLN A 186 4.78 7.69 22.82
CA GLN A 186 4.87 9.16 22.85
C GLN A 186 3.50 9.78 22.58
N LYS A 187 2.75 9.25 21.63
CA LYS A 187 1.38 9.69 21.33
C LYS A 187 0.46 9.54 22.54
N ILE A 188 0.54 8.44 23.29
CA ILE A 188 -0.23 8.23 24.51
C ILE A 188 0.22 9.24 25.57
N MET A 189 1.53 9.39 25.78
CA MET A 189 2.10 10.33 26.75
C MET A 189 1.65 11.76 26.48
N TYR A 190 1.85 12.29 25.28
CA TYR A 190 1.42 13.66 24.95
C TYR A 190 -0.10 13.86 24.99
N LYS A 191 -0.90 12.83 24.69
CA LYS A 191 -2.37 12.92 24.84
C LYS A 191 -2.85 12.96 26.28
N LEU A 192 -2.12 12.33 27.21
CA LEU A 192 -2.50 12.25 28.62
C LEU A 192 -1.97 13.43 29.43
N PHE A 193 -0.82 14.00 29.05
CA PHE A 193 -0.10 15.00 29.83
C PHE A 193 -0.20 16.44 29.30
N LEU A 194 -0.83 16.68 28.15
CA LEU A 194 -1.10 18.05 27.69
C LEU A 194 -2.44 18.55 28.26
N PRO A 195 -2.50 19.79 28.79
CA PRO A 195 -3.77 20.43 29.10
C PRO A 195 -4.62 20.42 27.83
N ARG A 196 -5.90 20.02 27.95
CA ARG A 196 -6.88 20.38 26.93
C ARG A 196 -6.80 21.90 26.83
N HIS A 197 -6.18 22.43 25.79
CA HIS A 197 -6.41 23.81 25.38
C HIS A 197 -7.88 23.86 24.98
N GLN A 198 -8.74 24.05 25.98
CA GLN A 198 -10.11 24.48 25.80
C GLN A 198 -10.02 25.87 25.18
N ASP A 199 -10.56 25.97 23.98
CA ASP A 199 -11.37 27.09 23.52
C ASP A 199 -10.84 28.48 23.91
N GLN A 200 -9.96 29.04 23.07
CA GLN A 200 -9.85 30.48 22.91
C GLN A 200 -10.33 30.86 21.51
N GLN A 201 -11.65 30.86 21.35
CA GLN A 201 -12.36 31.74 20.44
C GLN A 201 -13.43 32.47 21.25
N THR A 202 -13.08 33.66 21.71
CA THR A 202 -13.98 34.78 21.99
C THR A 202 -13.35 36.00 21.35
#